data_AF-A0A9P3LK03-F1
#
_entry.id   AF-A0A9P3LK03-F1
#
_cell.length_a   1.000
_cell.length_b   1.000
_cell.length_c   1.000
_cell.angle_alpha   90.00
_cell.angle_beta   90.00
_cell.angle_gamma   90.00
#
_symmetry.space_group_name_H-M   'P 1'
#
loop_
_entity.id
_entity.type
_entity.pdbx_description
1 polymer ?
#
loop_
_entity_poly.entity_id
_entity_poly.type
_entity_poly.pdbx_seq_one_letter_code
_entity_poly.pdbx_strand_id
1 'polypeptide(L)'
;MFTGVQFVALAVFAAVYAVRADLPANCARNYTVFLMDTCDKISANENVSTYQLPHVNPQIDAACDNLGEGEPLCLGITGQDCTTTYVIKDGDYCALIAEDNNVDLSTLLANNPNIDSECSNIYPGEVLCTATTVVPYTP
;
A
#
# COMPACT_ATOMS: atom_id res chain seq x y z
N MET A 1 62.26 4.83 -28.96
CA MET A 1 61.98 4.31 -27.61
C MET A 1 61.57 5.49 -26.77
N PHE A 2 60.30 5.57 -26.35
CA PHE A 2 59.76 6.29 -25.17
C PHE A 2 58.21 6.23 -25.28
N THR A 3 57.72 5.09 -24.80
CA THR A 3 56.43 4.77 -24.16
C THR A 3 55.27 5.77 -24.29
N GLY A 4 54.23 5.35 -25.01
CA GLY A 4 52.88 5.87 -24.86
C GLY A 4 52.26 5.37 -23.55
N VAL A 5 51.88 6.29 -22.67
CA VAL A 5 51.08 5.97 -21.48
C VAL A 5 49.61 6.03 -21.91
N GLN A 6 49.02 4.85 -22.08
CA GLN A 6 47.60 4.71 -22.33
C GLN A 6 46.89 4.88 -20.98
N PHE A 7 46.15 5.97 -20.82
CA PHE A 7 45.27 6.18 -19.67
C PHE A 7 44.14 5.15 -19.75
N VAL A 8 44.27 4.06 -19.00
CA VAL A 8 43.15 3.15 -18.77
C VAL A 8 42.24 3.84 -17.75
N ALA A 9 41.21 4.53 -18.24
CA ALA A 9 40.12 4.98 -17.41
C ALA A 9 39.39 3.73 -16.89
N LEU A 10 39.68 3.35 -15.63
CA LEU A 10 38.89 2.37 -14.91
C LEU A 10 37.52 3.00 -14.62
N ALA A 11 36.57 2.78 -15.53
CA ALA A 11 35.16 2.98 -15.24
C ALA A 11 34.75 1.92 -14.20
N VAL A 12 34.80 2.29 -12.92
CA VAL A 12 34.16 1.52 -11.86
C VAL A 12 32.65 1.70 -12.08
N PHE A 13 32.04 0.78 -12.82
CA PHE A 13 30.60 0.67 -12.84
C PHE A 13 30.17 0.25 -11.43
N ALA A 14 29.73 1.21 -10.63
CA ALA A 14 28.92 0.91 -9.48
C ALA A 14 27.64 0.26 -10.03
N ALA A 15 27.57 -1.07 -9.99
CA ALA A 15 26.30 -1.75 -10.16
C ALA A 15 25.43 -1.31 -8.98
N VAL A 16 24.57 -0.32 -9.23
CA VAL A 16 23.49 0.02 -8.31
C VAL A 16 22.60 -1.21 -8.31
N TYR A 17 22.77 -2.07 -7.31
CA TYR A 17 21.81 -3.13 -7.04
C TYR A 17 20.53 -2.43 -6.60
N ALA A 18 19.67 -2.10 -7.55
CA ALA A 18 18.29 -1.80 -7.23
C ALA A 18 17.74 -3.07 -6.56
N VAL A 19 17.55 -3.00 -5.24
CA VAL A 19 16.74 -3.98 -4.53
C VAL A 19 15.35 -3.80 -5.12
N ARG A 20 15.00 -4.71 -6.02
CA ARG A 20 13.64 -4.80 -6.54
C ARG A 20 12.88 -5.40 -5.37
N ALA A 21 11.86 -4.71 -4.86
CA ALA A 21 10.87 -5.41 -4.05
C ALA A 21 10.27 -6.47 -4.97
N ASP A 22 10.58 -7.75 -4.75
CA ASP A 22 9.89 -8.82 -5.44
C ASP A 22 8.51 -8.94 -4.80
N LEU A 23 7.46 -8.89 -5.63
CA LEU A 23 6.08 -9.07 -5.15
C LEU A 23 5.95 -10.43 -4.44
N PRO A 24 5.08 -10.54 -3.42
CA PRO A 24 4.74 -11.83 -2.82
C PRO A 24 4.34 -12.84 -3.90
N ALA A 25 4.74 -14.10 -3.75
CA ALA A 25 4.45 -15.15 -4.75
C ALA A 25 2.94 -15.38 -4.98
N ASN A 26 2.12 -15.04 -3.98
CA ASN A 26 0.66 -15.13 -4.00
C ASN A 26 -0.02 -13.77 -4.24
N CYS A 27 0.72 -12.76 -4.68
CA CYS A 27 0.17 -11.46 -5.04
C CYS A 27 -0.87 -11.62 -6.16
N ALA A 28 -2.12 -11.24 -5.89
CA ALA A 28 -3.23 -11.41 -6.82
C ALA A 28 -3.28 -10.25 -7.83
N ARG A 29 -2.89 -9.06 -7.39
CA ARG A 29 -2.93 -7.82 -8.16
C ARG A 29 -1.82 -6.88 -7.69
N ASN A 30 -1.25 -6.14 -8.62
CA ASN A 30 -0.09 -5.30 -8.37
C ASN A 30 -0.27 -3.91 -9.00
N TYR A 31 0.53 -2.98 -8.50
CA TYR A 31 0.62 -1.62 -8.97
C TYR A 31 2.10 -1.24 -9.08
N THR A 32 2.44 -0.35 -10.00
CA THR A 32 3.80 0.21 -10.09
C THR A 32 3.71 1.67 -9.69
N VAL A 33 4.42 2.03 -8.63
CA VAL A 33 4.45 3.40 -8.08
C VAL A 33 4.83 4.39 -9.16
N PHE A 34 4.03 5.44 -9.30
CA PHE A 34 4.28 6.57 -10.17
C PHE A 34 4.73 7.80 -9.37
N LEU A 35 5.29 8.78 -10.09
CA LEU A 35 5.77 10.01 -9.48
C LEU A 35 4.65 10.74 -8.72
N MET A 36 4.93 11.11 -7.45
CA MET A 36 4.01 11.79 -6.52
C MET A 36 2.80 10.96 -6.02
N ASP A 37 2.87 9.65 -6.16
CA ASP A 37 1.93 8.76 -5.48
C ASP A 37 2.09 8.83 -3.96
N THR A 38 0.99 8.57 -3.28
CA THR A 38 0.91 8.38 -1.83
C THR A 38 0.07 7.13 -1.57
N CYS A 39 0.18 6.53 -0.37
CA CYS A 39 -0.67 5.39 -0.01
C CYS A 39 -2.15 5.70 -0.23
N ASP A 40 -2.64 6.85 0.23
CA ASP A 40 -4.05 7.24 0.08
C ASP A 40 -4.49 7.32 -1.39
N LYS A 41 -3.67 7.92 -2.27
CA LYS A 41 -4.01 8.02 -3.70
C LYS A 41 -4.01 6.67 -4.40
N ILE A 42 -3.01 5.83 -4.11
CA ILE A 42 -2.94 4.47 -4.64
C ILE A 42 -4.17 3.69 -4.14
N SER A 43 -4.41 3.71 -2.83
CA SER A 43 -5.54 3.06 -2.18
C SER A 43 -6.89 3.46 -2.79
N ALA A 44 -7.11 4.77 -3.00
CA ALA A 44 -8.35 5.28 -3.55
C ALA A 44 -8.54 4.91 -5.02
N ASN A 45 -7.47 4.93 -5.82
CA ASN A 45 -7.55 4.62 -7.25
C ASN A 45 -7.60 3.12 -7.54
N GLU A 46 -6.92 2.32 -6.72
CA GLU A 46 -6.70 0.90 -6.96
C GLU A 46 -7.59 0.00 -6.09
N ASN A 47 -8.55 0.57 -5.36
CA ASN A 47 -9.47 -0.17 -4.48
C ASN A 47 -8.73 -1.12 -3.52
N VAL A 48 -7.81 -0.56 -2.74
CA VAL A 48 -7.12 -1.26 -1.64
C VAL A 48 -7.20 -0.39 -0.40
N SER A 49 -7.50 -0.96 0.77
CA SER A 49 -7.52 -0.15 1.99
C SER A 49 -6.13 0.36 2.36
N THR A 50 -6.06 1.52 3.00
CA THR A 50 -4.81 2.09 3.52
C THR A 50 -4.16 1.21 4.60
N TYR A 51 -4.92 0.27 5.18
CA TYR A 51 -4.40 -0.83 5.99
C TYR A 51 -3.78 -1.95 5.16
N GLN A 52 -4.52 -2.48 4.18
CA GLN A 52 -4.12 -3.66 3.43
C GLN A 52 -2.83 -3.40 2.62
N LEU A 53 -2.67 -2.19 2.08
CA LEU A 53 -1.51 -1.83 1.26
C LEU A 53 -0.17 -2.03 2.01
N PRO A 54 0.11 -1.38 3.16
CA PRO A 54 1.32 -1.66 3.92
C PRO A 54 1.32 -3.05 4.57
N HIS A 55 0.15 -3.64 4.86
CA HIS A 55 0.07 -5.01 5.41
C HIS A 55 0.70 -6.06 4.47
N VAL A 56 0.48 -5.95 3.16
CA VAL A 56 1.06 -6.88 2.16
C VAL A 56 2.37 -6.37 1.52
N ASN A 57 2.84 -5.18 1.93
CA ASN A 57 4.10 -4.58 1.50
C ASN A 57 4.86 -4.08 2.74
N PRO A 58 5.48 -4.97 3.53
CA PRO A 58 6.08 -4.63 4.83
C PRO A 58 7.27 -3.68 4.74
N GLN A 59 7.76 -3.36 3.53
CA GLN A 59 8.74 -2.31 3.32
C GLN A 59 8.16 -0.90 3.43
N ILE A 60 6.85 -0.70 3.25
CA ILE A 60 6.18 0.60 3.40
C ILE A 60 6.16 0.96 4.89
N ASP A 61 6.67 2.14 5.23
CA ASP A 61 6.65 2.60 6.62
C ASP A 61 5.31 3.27 6.99
N ALA A 62 5.16 3.61 8.28
CA ALA A 62 3.94 4.20 8.80
C ALA A 62 3.64 5.61 8.23
N ALA A 63 4.66 6.33 7.75
CA ALA A 63 4.48 7.65 7.15
C ALA A 63 4.12 7.55 5.66
N CYS A 64 4.36 6.41 5.03
CA CYS A 64 4.23 6.17 3.60
C CYS A 64 4.96 7.25 2.76
N ASP A 65 6.12 7.71 3.25
CA ASP A 65 6.97 8.68 2.55
C ASP A 65 8.18 8.01 1.87
N ASN A 66 8.24 6.68 1.93
CA ASN A 66 9.34 5.88 1.43
C ASN A 66 9.05 5.14 0.11
N LEU A 67 7.96 5.48 -0.60
CA LEU A 67 7.63 4.91 -1.90
C LEU A 67 8.62 5.37 -2.98
N GLY A 68 9.16 4.43 -3.75
CA GLY A 68 10.04 4.72 -4.89
C GLY A 68 9.31 4.70 -6.23
N GLU A 69 9.52 5.69 -7.11
CA GLU A 69 9.01 5.62 -8.50
C GLU A 69 9.51 4.35 -9.20
N GLY A 70 8.59 3.60 -9.82
CA GLY A 70 8.87 2.31 -10.45
C GLY A 70 8.89 1.12 -9.50
N GLU A 71 8.70 1.33 -8.19
CA GLU A 71 8.56 0.24 -7.22
C GLU A 71 7.28 -0.55 -7.47
N PRO A 72 7.34 -1.89 -7.58
CA PRO A 72 6.15 -2.71 -7.64
C PRO A 72 5.58 -2.93 -6.24
N LEU A 73 4.29 -2.64 -6.06
CA LEU A 73 3.54 -2.90 -4.85
C LEU A 73 2.50 -3.99 -5.08
N CYS A 74 2.32 -4.87 -4.11
CA CYS A 74 1.21 -5.79 -4.11
C CYS A 74 -0.04 -5.08 -3.57
N LEU A 75 -1.14 -5.10 -4.31
CA LEU A 75 -2.38 -4.48 -3.83
C LEU A 75 -3.21 -5.44 -2.98
N GLY A 76 -3.00 -6.75 -3.12
CA GLY A 76 -3.70 -7.76 -2.34
C GLY A 76 -3.19 -9.15 -2.69
N ILE A 77 -3.29 -10.08 -1.74
CA ILE A 77 -2.88 -11.47 -1.92
C ILE A 77 -4.08 -12.39 -2.10
N THR A 78 -3.86 -13.51 -2.80
CA THR A 78 -4.93 -14.46 -3.12
C THR A 78 -5.64 -14.94 -1.87
N GLY A 79 -6.96 -14.74 -1.80
CA GLY A 79 -7.81 -15.16 -0.68
C GLY A 79 -7.92 -14.17 0.48
N GLN A 80 -7.21 -13.03 0.43
CA GLN A 80 -7.21 -12.01 1.48
C GLN A 80 -7.26 -10.58 0.90
N ASP A 81 -7.88 -10.44 -0.27
CA ASP A 81 -7.90 -9.18 -1.01
C ASP A 81 -9.26 -8.49 -0.86
N CYS A 82 -9.30 -7.43 -0.06
CA CYS A 82 -10.45 -6.54 0.01
C CYS A 82 -10.47 -5.58 -1.18
N THR A 83 -11.47 -5.73 -2.04
CA THR A 83 -11.69 -4.87 -3.22
C THR A 83 -12.94 -3.99 -3.09
N THR A 84 -13.81 -4.25 -2.10
CA THR A 84 -14.90 -3.35 -1.73
C THR A 84 -14.37 -2.33 -0.74
N THR A 85 -14.17 -1.10 -1.19
CA THR A 85 -13.56 -0.04 -0.40
C THR A 85 -14.38 1.24 -0.36
N TYR A 86 -14.12 2.08 0.63
CA TYR A 86 -14.74 3.39 0.80
C TYR A 86 -13.67 4.43 1.15
N VAL A 87 -13.66 5.55 0.42
CA VAL A 87 -12.79 6.70 0.69
C VAL A 87 -13.48 7.63 1.67
N ILE A 88 -12.86 7.85 2.83
CA ILE A 88 -13.38 8.69 3.91
C ILE A 88 -13.51 10.15 3.42
N LYS A 89 -14.63 10.77 3.76
CA LYS A 89 -14.95 12.17 3.46
C LYS A 89 -14.99 13.00 4.74
N ASP A 90 -14.99 14.31 4.56
CA ASP A 90 -15.17 15.25 5.67
C ASP A 90 -16.52 15.02 6.37
N GLY A 91 -16.48 14.89 7.69
CA GLY A 91 -17.66 14.62 8.53
C GLY A 91 -18.01 13.14 8.71
N ASP A 92 -17.30 12.21 8.05
CA ASP A 92 -17.53 10.78 8.23
C ASP A 92 -17.08 10.28 9.62
N TYR A 93 -17.77 9.25 10.09
CA TYR A 93 -17.39 8.46 11.27
C TYR A 93 -17.79 6.99 11.02
N CYS A 94 -17.15 6.05 11.71
CA CYS A 94 -17.26 4.62 11.36
C CYS A 94 -18.69 4.09 11.36
N ALA A 95 -19.55 4.54 12.29
CA ALA A 95 -20.95 4.08 12.30
C ALA A 95 -21.75 4.57 11.07
N LEU A 96 -21.49 5.78 10.57
CA LEU A 96 -22.09 6.28 9.33
C LEU A 96 -21.58 5.49 8.12
N ILE A 97 -20.25 5.29 8.03
CA ILE A 97 -19.63 4.51 6.95
C ILE A 97 -20.18 3.08 6.94
N ALA A 98 -20.31 2.46 8.12
CA ALA A 98 -20.82 1.11 8.28
C ALA A 98 -22.27 0.99 7.78
N GLU A 99 -23.15 1.92 8.19
CA GLU A 99 -24.54 1.98 7.76
C GLU A 99 -24.65 2.17 6.23
N ASP A 100 -23.97 3.17 5.67
CA ASP A 100 -24.04 3.51 4.25
C ASP A 100 -23.49 2.40 3.34
N ASN A 101 -22.52 1.62 3.83
CA ASN A 101 -21.91 0.51 3.09
C ASN A 101 -22.53 -0.86 3.43
N ASN A 102 -23.58 -0.90 4.27
CA ASN A 102 -24.25 -2.13 4.71
C ASN A 102 -23.28 -3.18 5.32
N VAL A 103 -22.31 -2.72 6.12
CA VAL A 103 -21.35 -3.56 6.84
C VAL A 103 -21.53 -3.37 8.34
N ASP A 104 -21.45 -4.45 9.12
CA ASP A 104 -21.47 -4.32 10.58
C ASP A 104 -20.26 -3.52 11.06
N LEU A 105 -20.44 -2.64 12.05
CA LEU A 105 -19.34 -1.85 12.60
C LEU A 105 -18.18 -2.74 13.10
N SER A 106 -18.49 -3.88 13.70
CA SER A 106 -17.48 -4.86 14.13
C SER A 106 -16.70 -5.46 12.96
N THR A 107 -17.37 -5.75 11.84
CA THR A 107 -16.73 -6.25 10.62
C THR A 107 -15.89 -5.16 9.96
N LEU A 108 -16.38 -3.92 9.93
CA LEU A 108 -15.62 -2.77 9.44
C LEU A 108 -14.31 -2.59 10.23
N LEU A 109 -14.37 -2.60 11.57
CA LEU A 109 -13.18 -2.48 12.40
C LEU A 109 -12.24 -3.70 12.28
N ALA A 110 -12.78 -4.91 12.15
CA ALA A 110 -11.97 -6.11 11.92
C ALA A 110 -11.22 -6.06 10.58
N ASN A 111 -11.84 -5.48 9.56
CA ASN A 111 -11.26 -5.31 8.23
C ASN A 111 -10.29 -4.13 8.12
N ASN A 112 -10.25 -3.25 9.12
CA ASN A 112 -9.36 -2.09 9.17
C ASN A 112 -8.70 -1.96 10.55
N PRO A 113 -7.78 -2.88 10.93
CA PRO A 113 -7.14 -2.90 12.25
C PRO A 113 -6.26 -1.69 12.59
N ASN A 114 -6.00 -0.80 11.63
CA ASN A 114 -5.37 0.50 11.90
C ASN A 114 -6.34 1.49 12.59
N ILE A 115 -7.65 1.28 12.52
CA ILE A 115 -8.65 2.14 13.14
C ILE A 115 -8.86 1.73 14.60
N ASP A 116 -8.87 2.70 15.50
CA ASP A 116 -9.19 2.46 16.91
C ASP A 116 -10.68 2.19 17.13
N SER A 117 -11.03 1.64 18.29
CA SER A 117 -12.43 1.27 18.60
C SER A 117 -13.38 2.45 18.70
N GLU A 118 -12.86 3.65 18.95
CA GLU A 118 -13.63 4.89 19.05
C GLU A 118 -13.79 5.58 17.68
N CYS A 119 -13.15 5.03 16.63
CA CYS A 119 -13.02 5.65 15.32
C CYS A 119 -12.46 7.08 15.38
N SER A 120 -11.53 7.34 16.30
CA SER A 120 -11.03 8.70 16.58
C SER A 120 -9.82 9.08 15.73
N ASN A 121 -9.22 8.11 15.06
CA ASN A 121 -7.98 8.25 14.30
C ASN A 121 -8.15 8.21 12.77
N ILE A 122 -9.39 8.36 12.27
CA ILE A 122 -9.66 8.43 10.82
C ILE A 122 -9.53 9.85 10.26
N TYR A 123 -9.31 9.97 8.95
CA TYR A 123 -9.21 11.26 8.27
C TYR A 123 -9.71 11.21 6.81
N PRO A 124 -10.14 12.36 6.23
CA PRO A 124 -10.54 12.40 4.82
C PRO A 124 -9.42 11.99 3.87
N GLY A 125 -9.75 11.11 2.92
CA GLY A 125 -8.80 10.53 1.96
C GLY A 125 -8.28 9.14 2.35
N GLU A 126 -8.37 8.77 3.63
CA GLU A 126 -8.10 7.41 4.07
C GLU A 126 -9.10 6.42 3.42
N VAL A 127 -8.69 5.18 3.18
CA VAL A 127 -9.50 4.20 2.45
C VAL A 127 -9.75 2.97 3.30
N LEU A 128 -11.02 2.69 3.58
CA LEU A 128 -11.43 1.55 4.39
C LEU A 128 -11.89 0.38 3.52
N CYS A 129 -11.58 -0.83 3.94
CA CYS A 129 -12.21 -2.05 3.46
C CYS A 129 -13.63 -2.15 4.04
N THR A 130 -14.65 -2.09 3.19
CA THR A 130 -16.07 -2.15 3.55
C THR A 130 -16.74 -3.46 3.13
N ALA A 131 -15.94 -4.51 2.89
CA ALA A 131 -16.48 -5.85 2.65
C ALA A 131 -17.36 -6.30 3.83
N THR A 132 -18.49 -6.93 3.51
CA THR A 132 -19.49 -7.38 4.51
C THR A 132 -19.08 -8.65 5.26
N THR A 133 -17.94 -9.24 4.90
CA THR A 133 -17.33 -10.38 5.58
C THR A 133 -15.93 -10.00 6.04
N VAL A 134 -15.49 -10.60 7.16
CA VAL A 134 -14.14 -10.40 7.66
C VAL A 134 -13.11 -10.96 6.67
N VAL A 135 -12.16 -10.12 6.28
CA VAL A 135 -11.02 -10.48 5.43
C VAL A 135 -9.95 -11.11 6.32
N PRO A 136 -9.48 -12.34 6.03
CA PRO A 136 -8.59 -13.07 6.92
C PRO A 136 -7.13 -12.67 6.67
N TYR A 137 -6.74 -11.43 7.00
CA TYR A 137 -5.36 -10.98 6.89
C TYR A 137 -4.42 -11.87 7.70
N THR A 138 -3.48 -12.52 7.03
CA THR A 138 -2.40 -13.29 7.66
C THR A 138 -1.14 -12.43 7.75
N PRO A 139 -0.36 -12.54 8.83
CA PRO A 139 0.98 -11.95 8.93
C PRO A 139 1.93 -12.48 7.85
#